data_AF-A0ABD0NRL1-F1
#
_entry.id   AF-A0ABD0NRL1-F1
#
_cell.length_a   1.000
_cell.length_b   1.000
_cell.length_c   1.000
_cell.angle_alpha   90.00
_cell.angle_beta   90.00
_cell.angle_gamma   90.00
#
_symmetry.space_group_name_H-M   'P 1'
#
loop_
_entity.id
_entity.type
_entity.pdbx_description
1 polymer ?
#
loop_
_entity_poly.entity_id
_entity_poly.type
_entity_poly.pdbx_seq_one_letter_code
_entity_poly.pdbx_strand_id
1 'polypeptide(L)'
;KFAAVHLRMFGEGKKSLEHNIQQESVFLCDAFKAEKGPFNPMTILNGAVSNTVACLAFGQRFDYHDEYYQRILRLDNECVQIAGSPRAQ
;
A
#
# COMPACT_ATOMS: atom_id res chain seq x y z
N LYS A 1 9.32 -19.94 2.95
CA LYS A 1 8.33 -20.62 3.83
C LYS A 1 8.01 -19.83 5.11
N PHE A 2 8.94 -19.04 5.67
CA PHE A 2 8.70 -18.21 6.86
C PHE A 2 7.68 -17.06 6.64
N ALA A 3 7.86 -16.27 5.57
CA ALA A 3 6.99 -15.13 5.28
C ALA A 3 5.52 -15.52 5.06
N ALA A 4 5.25 -16.60 4.32
CA ALA A 4 3.88 -17.07 4.08
C ALA A 4 3.15 -17.52 5.35
N VAL A 5 3.88 -18.09 6.32
CA VAL A 5 3.32 -18.48 7.63
C VAL A 5 3.05 -17.24 8.47
N HIS A 6 3.98 -16.29 8.55
CA HIS A 6 3.76 -15.03 9.29
C HIS A 6 2.62 -14.19 8.69
N LEU A 7 2.55 -14.06 7.36
CA LEU A 7 1.45 -13.38 6.67
C LEU A 7 0.10 -14.06 6.91
N ARG A 8 0.06 -15.39 6.99
CA ARG A 8 -1.15 -16.13 7.42
C ARG A 8 -1.47 -15.94 8.89
N MET A 9 -0.48 -15.86 9.77
CA MET A 9 -0.70 -15.58 11.20
C MET A 9 -1.27 -14.18 11.44
N PHE A 10 -0.86 -13.17 10.64
CA PHE A 10 -1.55 -11.88 10.59
C PHE A 10 -3.03 -12.01 10.17
N GLY A 11 -3.36 -13.01 9.35
CA GLY A 11 -4.72 -13.34 8.92
C GLY A 11 -5.53 -14.26 9.86
N GLU A 12 -4.89 -15.12 10.65
CA GLU A 12 -5.56 -15.92 11.70
C GLU A 12 -5.94 -15.03 12.90
N GLY A 13 -5.27 -13.89 13.06
CA GLY A 13 -5.71 -12.74 13.85
C GLY A 13 -6.64 -11.79 13.09
N LYS A 14 -7.63 -12.28 12.33
CA LYS A 14 -8.55 -11.54 11.41
C LYS A 14 -8.90 -10.09 11.80
N LYS A 15 -9.03 -9.79 13.09
CA LYS A 15 -9.26 -8.44 13.61
C LYS A 15 -8.14 -7.43 13.31
N SER A 16 -6.87 -7.83 13.22
CA SER A 16 -5.75 -6.90 13.03
C SER A 16 -5.63 -6.44 11.58
N LEU A 17 -5.73 -7.34 10.59
CA LEU A 17 -5.72 -6.96 9.17
C LEU A 17 -6.96 -6.14 8.80
N GLU A 18 -8.14 -6.60 9.24
CA GLU A 18 -9.39 -5.88 9.02
C GLU A 18 -9.33 -4.47 9.62
N HIS A 19 -8.82 -4.34 10.84
CA HIS A 19 -8.64 -3.04 11.49
C HIS A 19 -7.67 -2.13 10.73
N ASN A 20 -6.53 -2.65 10.27
CA ASN A 20 -5.59 -1.87 9.46
C ASN A 20 -6.23 -1.38 8.14
N ILE A 21 -6.99 -2.24 7.46
CA ILE A 21 -7.71 -1.87 6.24
C ILE A 21 -8.77 -0.79 6.53
N GLN A 22 -9.54 -0.95 7.61
CA GLN A 22 -10.55 0.02 8.03
C GLN A 22 -9.92 1.37 8.36
N GLN A 23 -8.80 1.39 9.10
CA GLN A 23 -8.07 2.60 9.42
C GLN A 23 -7.52 3.27 8.15
N GLU A 24 -6.87 2.53 7.26
CA GLU A 24 -6.32 3.11 6.03
C GLU A 24 -7.43 3.60 5.09
N SER A 25 -8.61 2.99 5.13
CA SER A 25 -9.79 3.47 4.39
C SER A 25 -10.25 4.85 4.86
N VAL A 26 -10.13 5.16 6.16
CA VAL A 26 -10.44 6.51 6.69
C VAL A 26 -9.43 7.51 6.13
N PHE A 27 -8.13 7.21 6.21
CA PHE A 27 -7.09 8.08 5.66
C PHE A 27 -7.22 8.28 4.14
N LEU A 28 -7.56 7.23 3.40
CA LEU A 28 -7.85 7.30 1.97
C LEU A 28 -9.01 8.25 1.66
N CYS A 29 -10.11 8.13 2.40
CA CYS A 29 -11.28 9.01 2.21
C CYS A 29 -10.93 10.47 2.49
N ASP A 30 -10.14 10.74 3.52
CA ASP A 30 -9.74 12.11 3.86
C ASP A 30 -8.77 12.69 2.83
N ALA A 31 -7.85 11.87 2.30
CA ALA A 31 -6.99 12.28 1.18
C ALA A 31 -7.81 12.61 -0.07
N PHE A 32 -8.81 11.79 -0.42
CA PHE A 32 -9.70 12.06 -1.55
C PHE A 32 -10.51 13.36 -1.38
N LYS A 33 -10.96 13.67 -0.16
CA LYS A 33 -11.66 14.93 0.13
C LYS A 33 -10.75 16.15 0.06
N ALA A 34 -9.46 15.99 0.32
CA ALA A 34 -8.48 17.08 0.26
C ALA A 34 -8.16 17.50 -1.17
N GLU A 35 -8.34 16.61 -2.14
CA GLU A 35 -8.13 16.90 -3.56
C GLU A 35 -9.13 17.94 -4.09
N LYS A 36 -8.61 18.97 -4.75
CA LYS A 36 -9.41 20.07 -5.32
C LYS A 36 -9.46 19.96 -6.84
N GLY A 37 -10.54 19.38 -7.35
CA GLY A 37 -10.78 19.21 -8.79
C GLY A 37 -10.38 17.83 -9.31
N PRO A 38 -10.30 17.65 -10.64
CA PRO A 38 -9.94 16.36 -11.23
C PRO A 38 -8.51 15.96 -10.81
N PHE A 39 -8.37 14.75 -10.26
CA PHE A 39 -7.09 14.18 -9.85
C PHE A 39 -6.97 12.72 -10.31
N ASN A 40 -5.76 12.16 -10.29
CA ASN A 40 -5.53 10.75 -10.57
C ASN A 40 -5.63 9.92 -9.28
N PRO A 41 -6.67 9.09 -9.09
CA PRO A 41 -6.85 8.34 -7.85
C PRO A 41 -5.82 7.22 -7.65
N MET A 42 -5.17 6.75 -8.73
CA MET A 42 -4.23 5.62 -8.65
C MET A 42 -3.04 5.90 -7.72
N THR A 43 -2.58 7.16 -7.65
CA THR A 43 -1.46 7.53 -6.77
C THR A 43 -1.80 7.31 -5.30
N ILE A 44 -2.97 7.82 -4.87
CA ILE A 44 -3.42 7.72 -3.47
C ILE A 44 -3.86 6.28 -3.17
N LEU A 45 -4.51 5.59 -4.10
CA LEU A 45 -4.90 4.19 -3.95
C LEU A 45 -3.69 3.27 -3.76
N ASN A 46 -2.65 3.43 -4.58
CA ASN A 46 -1.41 2.66 -4.43
C ASN A 46 -0.74 2.95 -3.08
N GLY A 47 -0.79 4.21 -2.64
CA GLY A 47 -0.36 4.60 -1.29
C GLY A 47 -1.13 3.86 -0.19
N ALA A 48 -2.46 3.81 -0.26
CA ALA A 48 -3.31 3.14 0.73
C ALA A 48 -3.05 1.63 0.79
N VAL A 49 -2.95 0.97 -0.37
CA VAL A 49 -2.65 -0.46 -0.43
C VAL A 49 -1.26 -0.74 0.14
N SER A 50 -0.27 0.06 -0.24
CA SER A 50 1.09 -0.11 0.26
C SER A 50 1.20 0.19 1.76
N ASN A 51 0.48 1.20 2.28
CA ASN A 51 0.42 1.48 3.72
C ASN A 51 -0.25 0.34 4.50
N THR A 52 -1.27 -0.30 3.93
CA THR A 52 -1.87 -1.50 4.55
C THR A 52 -0.81 -2.59 4.72
N VAL A 53 0.02 -2.83 3.70
CA VAL A 53 1.11 -3.81 3.76
C VAL A 53 2.24 -3.34 4.69
N ALA A 54 2.60 -2.05 4.67
CA ALA A 54 3.65 -1.46 5.50
C ALA A 54 3.29 -1.50 6.99
N CYS A 55 2.04 -1.23 7.36
CA CYS A 55 1.56 -1.37 8.73
C CYS A 55 1.67 -2.82 9.22
N LEU A 56 1.41 -3.81 8.35
CA LEU A 56 1.57 -5.22 8.70
C LEU A 56 3.03 -5.66 8.82
N ALA A 57 3.87 -5.21 7.88
CA ALA A 57 5.27 -5.64 7.79
C ALA A 57 6.19 -4.89 8.77
N PHE A 58 5.95 -3.60 8.96
CA PHE A 58 6.82 -2.67 9.67
C PHE A 58 6.17 -2.01 10.88
N GLY A 59 4.86 -2.21 11.10
CA GLY A 59 4.14 -1.58 12.21
C GLY A 59 3.96 -0.06 12.06
N GLN A 60 4.21 0.51 10.86
CA GLN A 60 4.18 1.94 10.62
C GLN A 60 3.53 2.30 9.28
N ARG A 61 2.92 3.48 9.26
CA ARG A 61 2.31 4.14 8.11
C ARG A 61 3.23 5.23 7.58
N PHE A 62 3.20 5.45 6.27
CA PHE A 62 3.86 6.58 5.62
C PHE A 62 2.84 7.61 5.11
N ASP A 63 3.24 8.89 5.05
CA ASP A 63 2.40 9.94 4.47
C ASP A 63 2.24 9.71 2.96
N TYR A 64 1.04 9.97 2.43
CA TYR A 64 0.80 9.87 0.99
C TYR A 64 1.61 10.87 0.18
N HIS A 65 2.02 11.99 0.79
CA HIS A 65 2.83 13.04 0.17
C HIS A 65 4.32 12.94 0.53
N ASP A 66 4.74 11.90 1.25
CA ASP A 66 6.16 11.67 1.49
C ASP A 66 6.86 11.34 0.15
N GLU A 67 7.74 12.24 -0.29
CA GLU A 67 8.42 12.12 -1.59
C GLU A 67 9.30 10.86 -1.67
N TYR A 68 9.92 10.46 -0.57
CA TYR A 68 10.77 9.27 -0.52
C TYR A 68 9.93 8.00 -0.64
N TYR A 69 8.81 7.94 0.09
CA TYR A 69 7.87 6.84 0.00
C TYR A 69 7.24 6.74 -1.40
N GLN A 70 6.78 7.87 -1.97
CA GLN A 70 6.28 7.90 -3.33
C GLN A 70 7.31 7.40 -4.36
N ARG A 71 8.59 7.73 -4.17
CA ARG A 71 9.66 7.22 -5.03
C ARG A 71 9.80 5.71 -4.93
N ILE A 72 9.74 5.15 -3.72
CA ILE A 72 9.75 3.69 -3.53
C ILE A 72 8.57 3.04 -4.27
N LEU A 73 7.35 3.57 -4.13
CA LEU A 73 6.17 3.04 -4.81
C LEU A 73 6.29 3.05 -6.34
N ARG A 74 6.90 4.09 -6.90
CA ARG A 74 7.15 4.16 -8.36
C ARG A 74 8.14 3.10 -8.81
N LEU A 75 9.26 2.96 -8.09
CA LEU A 75 10.27 1.94 -8.38
C LEU A 75 9.69 0.53 -8.26
N ASP A 76 8.87 0.27 -7.25
CA ASP A 76 8.19 -1.02 -7.07
C ASP A 76 7.26 -1.33 -8.26
N ASN A 77 6.44 -0.36 -8.65
CA ASN A 77 5.57 -0.50 -9.82
C ASN A 77 6.36 -0.73 -11.12
N GLU A 78 7.49 -0.04 -11.33
CA GLU A 78 8.39 -0.28 -12.45
C GLU A 78 8.98 -1.71 -12.41
N CYS A 79 9.43 -2.17 -11.24
CA CYS A 79 9.94 -3.53 -11.07
C CYS A 79 8.89 -4.58 -11.43
N VAL A 80 7.64 -4.41 -10.97
CA VAL A 80 6.53 -5.31 -11.28
C VAL A 80 6.23 -5.33 -12.78
N GLN A 81 6.24 -4.17 -13.43
CA GLN A 81 6.03 -4.09 -14.89
C GLN A 81 7.15 -4.77 -15.68
N ILE A 82 8.40 -4.57 -15.29
CA ILE A 82 9.56 -5.20 -15.93
C ILE A 82 9.51 -6.71 -15.74
N ALA A 83 9.21 -7.19 -14.53
CA ALA A 83 9.09 -8.61 -14.21
C ALA A 83 7.96 -9.30 -15.00
N GLY A 84 6.87 -8.58 -15.26
CA GLY A 84 5.76 -9.07 -16.11
C GLY A 84 5.97 -8.87 -17.61
N SER A 85 7.09 -8.28 -18.03
CA SER A 85 7.32 -7.96 -19.44
C SER A 85 7.81 -9.19 -20.22
N PRO A 86 7.61 -9.23 -21.56
CA PRO A 86 8.17 -10.28 -22.42
C PRO A 86 9.70 -10.36 -22.39
N ARG A 87 10.39 -9.36 -21.84
CA ARG A 87 11.85 -9.33 -21.71
C ARG A 87 12.35 -10.12 -20.49
N ALA A 88 11.45 -10.45 -19.56
CA ALA A 88 11.75 -11.17 -18.33
C ALA A 88 11.35 -12.66 -18.38
N GLN A 89 10.63 -13.09 -19.43
CA GLN A 89 10.25 -14.48 -19.69
C GLN A 89 11.22 -15.14 -20.67
#